data_AF-A0A4X1SMR9-F1
#
_entry.id   AF-A0A4X1SMR9-F1
#
_cell.length_a   1.000
_cell.length_b   1.000
_cell.length_c   1.000
_cell.angle_alpha   90.00
_cell.angle_beta   90.00
_cell.angle_gamma   90.00
#
_symmetry.space_group_name_H-M   'P 1'
#
loop_
_entity.id
_entity.type
_entity.pdbx_description
1 polymer ?
#
loop_
_entity_poly.entity_id
_entity_poly.type
_entity_poly.pdbx_seq_one_letter_code
_entity_poly.pdbx_strand_id
1 'polypeptide(L)'
;MTALHTKLEGFHTQISKYFSERGDAVAKAAKQPHVGDYRQLVHELDEAEYRDIRLMVMEIRNAYAVLYDIILKNFEKLKKPRGETKGMIY
;
A
#
# COMPACT_ATOMS: atom_id res chain seq x y z
N MET A 1 -6.69 1.04 -12.39
CA MET A 1 -7.09 0.20 -11.24
C MET A 1 -6.07 -0.89 -10.95
N THR A 2 -5.54 -1.62 -11.96
CA THR A 2 -4.49 -2.64 -11.77
C THR A 2 -3.23 -2.12 -11.06
N ALA A 3 -2.73 -0.94 -11.43
CA ALA A 3 -1.56 -0.34 -10.74
C ALA A 3 -1.83 -0.06 -9.24
N LEU A 4 -3.07 0.30 -8.89
CA LEU A 4 -3.46 0.50 -7.50
C LEU A 4 -3.47 -0.83 -6.74
N HIS A 5 -4.01 -1.88 -7.36
CA HIS A 5 -4.04 -3.23 -6.80
C HIS A 5 -2.62 -3.72 -6.48
N THR A 6 -1.71 -3.67 -7.46
CA THR A 6 -0.30 -4.07 -7.27
C THR A 6 0.36 -3.29 -6.13
N LYS A 7 0.06 -1.99 -6.01
CA LYS A 7 0.60 -1.16 -4.92
C LYS A 7 0.08 -1.60 -3.55
N LEU A 8 -1.22 -1.87 -3.43
CA LEU A 8 -1.83 -2.32 -2.18
C LEU A 8 -1.35 -3.72 -1.76
N GLU A 9 -1.11 -4.61 -2.72
CA GLU A 9 -0.45 -5.91 -2.45
C GLU A 9 0.96 -5.70 -1.89
N GLY A 10 1.70 -4.71 -2.41
CA GLY A 10 3.01 -4.32 -1.91
C GLY A 10 2.99 -3.86 -0.43
N PHE A 11 1.92 -3.23 0.03
CA PHE A 11 1.80 -2.87 1.46
C PHE A 11 1.68 -4.11 2.34
N HIS A 12 0.94 -5.12 1.88
CA HIS A 12 0.77 -6.35 2.64
C HIS A 12 2.09 -7.13 2.79
N THR A 13 2.90 -7.18 1.71
CA THR A 13 4.21 -7.82 1.75
C THR A 13 5.20 -7.04 2.62
N GLN A 14 5.15 -5.69 2.61
CA GLN A 14 5.98 -4.85 3.48
C GLN A 14 5.74 -5.13 4.97
N ILE A 15 4.49 -5.24 5.40
CA ILE A 15 4.15 -5.56 6.80
C ILE A 15 4.73 -6.92 7.21
N SER A 16 4.59 -7.92 6.34
CA SER A 16 5.13 -9.26 6.61
C SER A 16 6.66 -9.24 6.70
N LYS A 17 7.30 -8.43 5.86
CA LYS A 17 8.75 -8.27 5.81
C LYS A 17 9.30 -7.62 7.09
N TYR A 18 8.64 -6.59 7.62
CA TYR A 18 9.05 -5.94 8.87
C TYR A 18 9.20 -6.94 10.03
N PHE A 19 8.21 -7.84 10.22
CA PHE A 19 8.28 -8.83 11.28
C PHE A 19 9.47 -9.77 11.14
N SER A 20 9.78 -10.21 9.91
CA SER A 20 10.94 -11.06 9.64
C SER A 20 12.25 -10.33 9.91
N GLU A 21 12.42 -9.12 9.34
CA GLU A 21 13.67 -8.35 9.45
C GLU A 21 13.95 -7.92 10.89
N ARG A 22 12.91 -7.51 11.63
CA ARG A 22 13.03 -7.17 13.04
C ARG A 22 13.40 -8.39 13.88
N GLY A 23 12.78 -9.55 13.61
CA GLY A 23 13.13 -10.80 14.28
C GLY A 23 14.59 -11.16 14.11
N ASP A 24 15.12 -11.05 12.89
CA ASP A 24 16.52 -11.29 12.57
C ASP A 24 17.45 -10.27 13.26
N ALA A 25 17.08 -8.99 13.29
CA ALA A 25 17.84 -7.94 13.97
C ALA A 25 17.94 -8.21 15.48
N VAL A 26 16.82 -8.55 16.13
CA VAL A 26 16.79 -8.93 17.56
C VAL A 26 17.63 -10.17 17.82
N ALA A 27 17.53 -11.20 16.96
CA ALA A 27 18.32 -12.41 17.09
C ALA A 27 19.83 -12.14 16.97
N LYS A 28 20.24 -11.25 16.07
CA LYS A 28 21.65 -10.81 15.95
C LYS A 28 22.10 -10.03 17.18
N ALA A 29 21.28 -9.10 17.67
CA ALA A 29 21.59 -8.32 18.88
C ALA A 29 21.78 -9.21 20.11
N ALA A 30 20.96 -10.26 20.26
CA ALA A 30 21.06 -11.21 21.36
C ALA A 30 22.30 -12.13 21.23
N LYS A 31 22.60 -12.61 20.02
CA LYS A 31 23.74 -13.51 19.75
C LYS A 31 25.09 -12.78 19.81
N GLN A 32 25.13 -11.49 19.49
CA GLN A 32 26.35 -10.68 19.46
C GLN A 32 26.20 -9.40 20.29
N PRO A 33 26.14 -9.49 21.65
CA PRO A 33 25.84 -8.34 22.50
C PRO A 33 26.87 -7.21 22.44
N HIS A 34 28.11 -7.52 22.05
CA HIS A 34 29.21 -6.57 21.90
C HIS A 34 29.05 -5.66 20.67
N VAL A 35 28.25 -6.08 19.68
CA VAL A 35 27.95 -5.26 18.49
C VAL A 35 26.74 -4.38 18.78
N GLY A 36 26.99 -3.13 19.16
CA GLY A 36 25.94 -2.14 19.47
C GLY A 36 25.01 -1.84 18.30
N ASP A 37 25.52 -1.93 17.07
CA ASP A 37 24.78 -1.60 15.84
C ASP A 37 23.54 -2.48 15.64
N TYR A 38 23.53 -3.72 16.13
CA TYR A 38 22.33 -4.56 16.02
C TYR A 38 21.19 -4.09 16.93
N ARG A 39 21.47 -3.46 18.07
CA ARG A 39 20.42 -2.82 18.88
C ARG A 39 19.89 -1.57 18.19
N GLN A 40 20.79 -0.79 17.60
CA GLN A 40 20.41 0.40 16.83
C GLN A 40 19.55 0.01 15.62
N LEU A 41 19.90 -1.06 14.90
CA LEU A 41 19.12 -1.58 13.77
C LEU A 41 17.68 -1.91 14.14
N VAL A 42 17.43 -2.50 15.32
CA VAL A 42 16.06 -2.78 15.80
C VAL A 42 15.27 -1.48 15.93
N HIS A 43 15.88 -0.43 16.50
CA HIS A 43 15.23 0.87 16.65
C HIS A 43 14.98 1.56 15.31
N GLU A 44 15.94 1.48 14.39
CA GLU A 44 15.79 2.06 13.05
C GLU A 44 14.70 1.36 12.23
N LEU A 45 14.58 0.04 12.32
CA LEU A 45 13.48 -0.71 11.71
C LEU A 45 12.13 -0.27 12.28
N ASP A 46 12.03 -0.06 13.60
CA ASP A 46 10.81 0.41 14.25
C ASP A 46 10.41 1.82 13.81
N GLU A 47 11.37 2.74 13.70
CA GLU A 47 11.13 4.09 13.20
C GLU A 47 10.75 4.11 11.71
N ALA A 48 11.41 3.30 10.89
CA ALA A 48 11.11 3.18 9.47
C ALA A 48 9.68 2.65 9.27
N GLU A 49 9.31 1.58 9.97
CA GLU A 49 7.98 0.98 9.86
C GLU A 49 6.88 1.94 10.30
N TYR A 50 7.11 2.74 11.36
CA TYR A 50 6.16 3.78 11.74
C TYR A 50 5.92 4.81 10.62
N ARG A 51 6.98 5.26 9.95
CA ARG A 51 6.88 6.22 8.83
C ARG A 51 6.18 5.58 7.64
N ASP A 52 6.49 4.33 7.35
CA ASP A 52 5.89 3.57 6.24
C ASP A 52 4.40 3.33 6.48
N ILE A 53 3.98 2.91 7.68
CA ILE A 53 2.55 2.76 8.02
C ILE A 53 1.80 4.08 7.83
N ARG A 54 2.39 5.19 8.28
CA ARG A 54 1.78 6.52 8.10
C ARG A 54 1.59 6.85 6.62
N LEU A 55 2.58 6.56 5.78
CA LEU A 55 2.49 6.75 4.34
C LEU A 55 1.46 5.81 3.70
N MET A 56 1.43 4.53 4.07
CA MET A 56 0.44 3.55 3.58
C MET A 56 -1.00 4.04 3.82
N VAL A 57 -1.30 4.53 5.03
CA VAL A 57 -2.64 5.07 5.34
C VAL A 57 -2.98 6.29 4.48
N MET A 58 -2.02 7.20 4.28
CA MET A 58 -2.22 8.36 3.39
C MET A 58 -2.47 7.92 1.94
N GLU A 59 -1.75 6.90 1.46
CA GLU A 59 -1.90 6.38 0.11
C GLU A 59 -3.21 5.62 -0.09
N ILE A 60 -3.69 4.88 0.91
CA ILE A 60 -5.03 4.27 0.90
C ILE A 60 -6.11 5.34 0.82
N ARG A 61 -6.02 6.39 1.63
CA ARG A 61 -6.98 7.51 1.56
C ARG A 61 -6.97 8.16 0.17
N ASN A 62 -5.78 8.42 -0.37
CA ASN A 62 -5.64 9.01 -1.70
C ASN A 62 -6.16 8.07 -2.80
N ALA A 63 -6.00 6.75 -2.63
CA ALA A 63 -6.55 5.74 -3.54
C ALA A 63 -8.08 5.87 -3.66
N TYR A 64 -8.78 5.98 -2.52
CA TYR A 64 -10.23 6.19 -2.51
C TYR A 64 -10.61 7.49 -3.23
N ALA A 65 -9.90 8.59 -2.97
CA ALA A 65 -10.19 9.87 -3.61
C ALA A 65 -10.02 9.81 -5.14
N VAL A 66 -8.93 9.21 -5.62
CA VAL A 66 -8.64 9.06 -7.05
C VAL A 66 -9.66 8.14 -7.72
N LEU A 67 -10.01 7.01 -7.09
CA LEU A 67 -11.01 6.08 -7.62
C LEU A 67 -12.38 6.74 -7.71
N TYR A 68 -12.79 7.46 -6.67
CA TYR A 68 -14.06 8.18 -6.65
C TYR A 68 -14.12 9.23 -7.76
N ASP A 69 -13.09 10.05 -7.89
CA ASP A 69 -13.01 11.12 -8.90
C ASP A 69 -13.07 10.55 -10.34
N ILE A 70 -12.25 9.54 -10.64
CA ILE A 70 -12.20 8.97 -11.99
C ILE A 70 -13.49 8.22 -12.35
N ILE A 71 -14.11 7.52 -11.40
CA ILE A 71 -15.37 6.80 -11.65
C ILE A 71 -16.50 7.78 -11.88
N LEU A 72 -16.66 8.79 -11.02
CA LEU A 72 -17.75 9.76 -11.16
C LEU A 72 -17.67 10.54 -12.46
N LYS A 73 -16.48 11.07 -12.80
CA LYS A 73 -16.28 11.82 -14.04
C LYS A 73 -16.60 11.01 -15.30
N ASN A 74 -16.48 9.69 -15.23
CA ASN A 74 -16.69 8.79 -16.37
C ASN A 74 -17.95 7.91 -16.23
N PHE A 75 -18.79 8.15 -15.22
CA PHE A 75 -19.82 7.21 -14.79
C PHE A 75 -20.80 6.85 -15.92
N GLU A 76 -21.28 7.83 -16.69
CA GLU A 76 -22.20 7.57 -17.80
C GLU A 76 -21.58 6.69 -18.89
N LYS A 77 -20.30 6.90 -19.22
CA LYS A 77 -19.59 6.07 -20.20
C LYS A 77 -19.27 4.68 -19.66
N LEU A 78 -18.96 4.59 -18.38
CA LEU A 78 -18.75 3.31 -17.70
C LEU A 78 -20.06 2.49 -17.64
N LYS A 79 -21.20 3.15 -17.40
CA LYS A 79 -22.52 2.53 -17.33
C LYS A 79 -23.10 2.19 -18.70
N LYS A 80 -22.92 3.08 -19.69
CA LYS A 80 -23.43 2.96 -21.07
C LYS A 80 -22.29 3.13 -22.06
N PRO A 81 -21.39 2.13 -22.21
CA PRO A 81 -20.20 2.26 -23.04
C PRO A 81 -20.49 2.45 -24.54
N ARG A 82 -21.70 2.08 -25.00
CA ARG A 82 -22.16 2.26 -26.39
C ARG A 82 -23.26 3.32 -26.52
N GLY A 83 -23.57 4.07 -25.45
CA GLY A 83 -24.73 4.97 -25.39
C GLY A 83 -26.07 4.23 -25.26
N GLU A 84 -27.16 4.99 -25.39
CA GLU A 84 -28.49 4.40 -25.58
C GLU A 84 -28.68 4.09 -27.06
N THR A 85 -29.12 2.87 -27.38
CA THR A 85 -29.69 2.57 -28.69
C THR A 85 -30.95 3.41 -28.81
N LYS A 86 -30.87 4.58 -29.46
CA LYS A 86 -32.07 5.22 -29.99
C LYS A 86 -32.68 4.19 -30.93
N GLY A 87 -33.75 3.53 -30.48
CA GLY A 87 -34.47 2.55 -31.29
C GLY A 87 -34.73 3.17 -32.65
N MET A 88 -34.36 2.45 -33.71
CA MET A 88 -34.70 2.86 -35.06
C MET A 88 -36.22 3.00 -35.10
N ILE A 89 -36.68 4.25 -35.24
CA ILE A 89 -38.10 4.54 -35.43
C ILE A 89 -38.38 4.10 -36.86
N TYR A 90 -39.10 2.97 -37.00
CA TYR A 90 -39.63 2.48 -38.26
C TYR A 90 -40.76 3.38 -38.76
#